data_AF-A0A1D8RRM0-F1
#
_entry.id   AF-A0A1D8RRM0-F1
#
_cell.length_a   1.000
_cell.length_b   1.000
_cell.length_c   1.000
_cell.angle_alpha   90.00
_cell.angle_beta   90.00
_cell.angle_gamma   90.00
#
_symmetry.space_group_name_H-M   'P 1'
#
loop_
_entity.id
_entity.type
_entity.pdbx_description
1 polymer ?
#
loop_
_entity_poly.entity_id
_entity_poly.type
_entity_poly.pdbx_seq_one_letter_code
_entity_poly.pdbx_strand_id
1 'polypeptide(L)' 'MRIYITAFLLFSLLVIAFIFGSQNEQTLTLNYLIARTELSVAAAVSLFTTLGFVLGLLFALLWKFVRMIKPKKSSSKESV' A
#
# COMPACT_ATOMS: atom_id res chain seq x y z
N MET A 1 1.48 -17.54 -16.94
CA MET A 1 2.03 -18.43 -15.89
C MET A 1 2.98 -17.74 -14.93
N ARG A 2 4.06 -17.08 -15.38
CA ARG A 2 5.05 -16.45 -14.49
C ARG A 2 4.45 -15.50 -13.44
N ILE A 3 3.60 -14.55 -13.85
CA ILE A 3 2.97 -13.58 -12.93
C ILE A 3 2.08 -14.27 -11.88
N TYR A 4 1.29 -15.26 -12.27
CA TYR A 4 0.42 -15.99 -11.34
C TYR A 4 1.24 -16.75 -10.28
N ILE A 5 2.34 -17.39 -10.69
CA ILE A 5 3.24 -18.10 -9.78
C ILE A 5 3.92 -17.11 -8.83
N THR A 6 4.46 -16.00 -9.34
CA THR A 6 5.09 -14.97 -8.51
C THR A 6 4.11 -14.33 -7.53
N ALA A 7 2.88 -14.03 -7.96
CA ALA A 7 1.85 -13.48 -7.10
C ALA A 7 1.46 -14.49 -6.00
N PHE A 8 1.23 -15.75 -6.37
CA PHE A 8 0.93 -16.82 -5.42
C PHE A 8 2.04 -16.99 -4.37
N LEU A 9 3.30 -17.02 -4.81
CA LEU A 9 4.46 -17.13 -3.92
C LEU A 9 4.56 -15.91 -2.99
N LEU A 10 4.36 -14.70 -3.51
CA LEU A 10 4.37 -13.47 -2.71
C LEU A 10 3.26 -13.48 -1.65
N PHE A 11 2.04 -13.84 -2.02
CA PHE A 11 0.94 -13.96 -1.05
C PHE A 11 1.21 -15.05 -0.02
N SER A 12 1.77 -16.19 -0.42
CA SER A 12 2.14 -17.27 0.50
C SER A 12 3.19 -16.80 1.51
N LEU A 13 4.24 -16.13 1.05
CA LEU A 13 5.28 -15.56 1.92
C LEU A 13 4.71 -14.48 2.84
N LEU A 14 3.77 -13.65 2.36
CA LEU A 14 3.11 -12.64 3.16
C LEU A 14 2.29 -13.29 4.29
N VAL A 15 1.49 -14.31 3.99
CA VAL A 15 0.76 -15.07 5.02
C VAL A 15 1.71 -15.66 6.06
N ILE A 16 2.80 -16.29 5.61
CA ILE A 16 3.82 -16.85 6.50
C ILE A 16 4.42 -15.76 7.41
N ALA A 17 4.79 -14.61 6.84
CA ALA A 17 5.34 -13.49 7.60
C ALA A 17 4.36 -12.97 8.67
N PHE A 18 3.06 -12.90 8.36
CA PHE A 18 2.04 -12.49 9.34
C PHE A 18 1.83 -13.53 10.44
N ILE A 19 1.90 -14.84 10.12
CA ILE A 19 1.83 -15.90 11.13
C ILE A 19 3.00 -15.80 12.09
N PHE A 20 4.23 -15.72 11.57
CA PHE A 20 5.44 -15.59 12.40
C PHE A 20 5.46 -14.28 13.17
N GLY A 21 5.04 -13.17 12.53
CA GLY A 21 4.91 -11.88 13.19
C GLY A 21 3.91 -11.93 14.33
N SER A 22 2.72 -12.49 14.12
CA SER A 22 1.66 -12.55 15.14
C SER A 22 2.03 -13.39 16.36
N GLN A 23 2.92 -14.38 16.20
CA GLN A 23 3.45 -15.19 17.30
C GLN A 23 4.64 -14.54 18.01
N ASN A 24 5.14 -13.43 17.47
CA ASN A 24 6.27 -12.73 18.04
C ASN A 24 5.81 -11.83 19.19
N GLU A 25 6.26 -12.11 20.41
CA GLU A 25 5.91 -11.35 21.62
C GLU A 25 6.62 -10.00 21.71
N GLN A 26 7.49 -9.65 20.74
CA GLN A 26 8.21 -8.39 20.76
C GLN A 26 7.24 -7.22 20.57
N THR A 27 7.30 -6.29 21.50
CA THR A 27 6.61 -5.02 21.44
C THR A 27 7.58 -3.89 21.06
N LEU A 28 7.03 -2.87 20.42
CA LEU A 28 7.70 -1.64 20.03
C LEU A 28 6.88 -0.46 20.57
N THR A 29 7.58 0.55 21.06
CA THR A 29 6.96 1.81 21.50
C THR A 29 6.90 2.78 20.31
N LEU A 30 5.69 3.10 19.88
CA LEU A 30 5.45 4.12 18.88
C LEU A 30 5.16 5.46 19.56
N ASN A 31 6.02 6.44 19.34
CA ASN A 31 5.87 7.80 19.86
C ASN A 31 5.23 8.69 18.79
N TYR A 32 4.04 9.19 19.08
CA TYR A 32 3.39 10.28 18.34
C TYR A 32 3.83 11.63 18.90
N LEU A 33 3.41 12.72 18.25
CA LEU A 33 3.77 14.09 18.69
C LEU A 33 3.34 14.39 20.13
N ILE A 34 2.21 13.84 20.60
CA ILE A 34 1.62 14.15 21.92
C ILE A 34 1.29 12.88 22.73
N ALA A 35 1.51 11.68 22.18
CA ALA A 35 1.14 10.43 22.83
C ALA A 35 2.15 9.31 22.53
N ARG A 36 2.16 8.26 23.32
CA ARG A 36 2.92 7.03 23.04
C ARG A 36 2.00 5.82 23.15
N THR A 37 2.26 4.80 22.34
CA THR A 37 1.55 3.52 22.36
C THR A 37 2.55 2.38 22.24
N GLU A 38 2.26 1.26 22.88
CA GLU A 38 3.05 0.04 22.75
C GLU A 38 2.27 -0.93 21.87
N LEU A 39 2.90 -1.33 20.76
CA LEU A 39 2.30 -2.21 19.77
C LEU A 39 3.22 -3.40 19.56
N SER A 40 2.66 -4.59 19.32
CA SER A 40 3.48 -5.68 18.82
C SER A 40 4.09 -5.31 17.47
N VAL A 41 5.25 -5.89 17.15
CA VAL A 41 5.88 -5.72 15.83
C VAL A 41 4.89 -6.07 14.72
N ALA A 42 4.12 -7.14 14.91
CA ALA A 42 3.07 -7.56 13.98
C ALA A 42 1.99 -6.49 13.78
N ALA A 43 1.50 -5.89 14.87
CA ALA A 43 0.48 -4.85 14.79
C ALA A 43 1.00 -3.62 14.04
N ALA A 44 2.24 -3.20 14.30
CA ALA A 44 2.87 -2.10 13.58
C ALA A 44 3.00 -2.39 12.08
N VAL A 45 3.54 -3.56 11.71
CA VAL A 45 3.66 -3.97 10.30
C VAL A 45 2.29 -4.03 9.62
N SER A 46 1.28 -4.58 10.28
CA SER A 46 -0.09 -4.68 9.77
C SER A 46 -0.71 -3.30 9.53
N LEU A 47 -0.58 -2.41 10.51
CA LEU A 47 -1.11 -1.06 10.46
C LEU A 47 -0.50 -0.27 9.31
N PHE A 48 0.84 -0.21 9.23
CA PHE A 48 1.53 0.55 8.18
C PHE A 48 1.34 -0.05 6.79
N THR A 49 1.32 -1.38 6.67
CA THR A 49 1.06 -2.04 5.37
C THR A 49 -0.34 -1.74 4.87
N THR A 50 -1.35 -1.86 5.75
CA THR A 50 -2.75 -1.61 5.39
C THR A 50 -2.97 -0.14 5.06
N LEU A 51 -2.50 0.78 5.90
CA LEU A 51 -2.62 2.22 5.66
C LEU A 51 -1.88 2.64 4.39
N GLY A 52 -0.64 2.18 4.20
CA GLY A 52 0.15 2.48 3.00
C GLY A 52 -0.52 1.99 1.73
N PHE A 53 -1.07 0.77 1.75
CA PHE A 53 -1.82 0.23 0.61
C PHE A 53 -3.10 1.02 0.32
N VAL A 54 -3.91 1.31 1.34
CA VAL A 54 -5.17 2.07 1.18
C VAL A 54 -4.88 3.48 0.66
N LEU A 55 -3.92 4.20 1.25
CA LEU A 55 -3.54 5.53 0.81
C LEU A 55 -2.96 5.51 -0.62
N GLY A 56 -2.12 4.53 -0.95
CA GLY A 56 -1.58 4.35 -2.29
C GLY A 56 -2.67 4.08 -3.32
N LEU A 57 -3.64 3.24 -2.99
CA LEU A 57 -4.80 2.96 -3.84
C LEU A 57 -5.67 4.20 -4.04
N LEU A 58 -5.98 4.93 -2.96
CA LEU A 58 -6.72 6.18 -3.02
C LEU A 58 -6.00 7.19 -3.92
N PHE A 59 -4.69 7.35 -3.75
CA PHE A 59 -3.88 8.24 -4.58
C PHE A 59 -3.93 7.85 -6.07
N ALA A 60 -3.78 6.56 -6.38
CA ALA A 60 -3.86 6.07 -7.76
C ALA A 60 -5.24 6.31 -8.38
N LEU A 61 -6.32 6.09 -7.62
CA LEU A 61 -7.70 6.34 -8.06
C LEU A 61 -7.96 7.84 -8.28
N LEU A 62 -7.55 8.69 -7.34
CA LEU A 62 -7.64 10.14 -7.47
C LEU A 62 -6.88 10.63 -8.70
N TRP A 63 -5.67 10.12 -8.94
CA TRP A 63 -4.87 10.47 -10.11
C TRP A 63 -5.56 10.07 -11.42
N LYS A 64 -6.14 8.87 -11.47
CA LYS A 64 -6.93 8.40 -12.61
C LYS A 64 -8.16 9.29 -12.83
N PHE A 65 -8.87 9.68 -11.77
CA PHE A 65 -10.02 10.57 -11.82
C PHE A 65 -9.65 11.96 -12.35
N VAL A 66 -8.59 12.57 -11.84
CA VAL A 66 -8.07 13.87 -12.33
C VAL A 66 -7.71 13.80 -13.81
N ARG A 67 -7.08 12.72 -14.27
CA ARG A 67 -6.76 12.53 -15.70
C ARG A 67 -8.00 12.39 -16.57
N MET A 68 -9.07 11.79 -16.07
CA MET A 68 -10.33 11.64 -16.79
C MET A 68 -11.05 12.97 -16.99
N ILE A 69 -10.95 13.89 -16.02
CA ILE A 69 -11.59 15.21 -16.06
C ILE A 69 -10.82 16.19 -16.96
N LYS A 70 -9.50 16.02 -17.11
CA LYS A 70 -8.71 16.93 -17.96
C LYS A 70 -9.18 16.84 -19.42
N PRO A 71 -9.64 17.95 -20.03
CA PRO A 71 -10.09 17.94 -21.41
C PRO A 71 -8.93 17.56 -22.33
N LYS A 72 -9.19 16.67 -23.28
CA LYS A 72 -8.23 16.27 -24.32
C LYS A 72 -7.93 17.50 -25.15
N LYS A 73 -6.75 18.12 -24.97
CA LYS A 73 -6.29 19.21 -25.83
C LYS A 73 -6.21 18.65 -27.25
N SER A 74 -7.14 19.02 -28.12
CA SER A 74 -7.13 18.64 -29.53
C SER A 74 -5.83 19.16 -30.13
N SER A 75 -4.94 18.25 -30.52
CA SER A 75 -3.83 18.60 -31.39
C SER A 75 -4.40 18.80 -32.79
N SER A 76 -5.03 19.95 -33.00
CA SER A 76 -5.25 20.54 -34.32
C SER A 76 -4.02 21.38 -34.62
N LYS A 77 -2.99 20.75 -35.20
CA LYS A 77 -2.05 21.48 -36.04
C LYS A 77 -2.06 20.79 -37.39
N GLU A 78 -2.84 21.39 -38.26
CA GLU A 78 -2.89 21.17 -39.69
C GLU A 78 -1.49 21.11 -40.29
N SER A 79 -1.35 20.15 -41.19
CA SER A 79 -0.47 20.19 -42.35
C SER A 79 -0.65 21.49 -43.13
N VAL A 80 0.38 22.33 -43.17
CA VAL A 80 0.76 23.17 -44.33
C VAL A 80 2.27 23.28 -44.35
#